data_AF-A0A4V3ZPF3-F1
#
_entry.id   AF-A0A4V3ZPF3-F1
#
_cell.length_a   1.000
_cell.length_b   1.000
_cell.length_c   1.000
_cell.angle_alpha   90.00
_cell.angle_beta   90.00
_cell.angle_gamma   90.00
#
_symmetry.space_group_name_H-M   'P 1'
#
loop_
_entity.id
_entity.type
_entity.pdbx_description
1 polymer ?
#
loop_
_entity_poly.entity_id
_entity_poly.type
_entity_poly.pdbx_seq_one_letter_code
_entity_poly.pdbx_strand_id
1 'polypeptide(L)'
;MSSENQSNIEAIETTPQSEPETEVVIEDEPVAELDQTDNTMATEENEATGASDNTAAQADEPKSEGPQTHVVTAQGMIFNPLVVKINPGDSVSWRDMSTHNSESIDGLIPEGAEKWNSPMSENYQRTFTQEGIYVYKCTPHIGTGMGGVIIVGEPVNLEQIKSANVTGGAGRLVRRAISEAESM
;
A
#
# COMPACT_ATOMS: atom_id res chain seq x y z
N MET A 1 -25.60 43.98 41.10
CA MET A 1 -24.68 44.60 42.06
C MET A 1 -24.00 43.49 42.81
N SER A 2 -22.67 43.55 42.97
CA SER A 2 -21.86 42.72 43.88
C SER A 2 -21.84 41.21 43.60
N SER A 3 -20.72 40.50 43.75
CA SER A 3 -19.35 40.94 44.05
C SER A 3 -18.35 39.97 43.42
N GLU A 4 -17.16 40.45 43.10
CA GLU A 4 -16.05 39.60 42.67
C GLU A 4 -15.61 38.61 43.77
N ASN A 5 -14.91 37.56 43.37
CA ASN A 5 -13.88 36.95 44.20
C ASN A 5 -12.60 36.85 43.36
N GLN A 6 -11.59 37.65 43.70
CA GLN A 6 -10.29 37.68 43.02
C GLN A 6 -9.24 36.98 43.88
N SER A 7 -8.20 36.46 43.21
CA SER A 7 -6.87 36.20 43.76
C SER A 7 -6.75 35.20 44.91
N ASN A 8 -5.90 34.18 44.71
CA ASN A 8 -4.57 34.36 45.28
C ASN A 8 -3.49 33.93 44.29
N ILE A 9 -2.29 34.47 44.47
CA ILE A 9 -1.11 34.26 43.63
C ILE A 9 0.02 33.88 44.58
N GLU A 10 0.80 32.86 44.25
CA GLU A 10 2.18 32.77 44.72
C GLU A 10 2.99 31.88 43.77
N ALA A 11 4.26 32.25 43.58
CA ALA A 11 5.17 31.61 42.64
C ALA A 11 6.50 31.31 43.33
N ILE A 12 7.18 30.26 42.87
CA ILE A 12 8.62 30.09 43.10
C ILE A 12 9.29 29.63 41.82
N GLU A 13 10.42 30.26 41.51
CA GLU A 13 11.31 29.91 40.40
C GLU A 13 12.18 28.71 40.79
N THR A 14 12.62 27.90 39.81
CA THR A 14 14.06 27.57 39.67
C THR A 14 14.37 26.83 38.36
N THR A 15 15.24 27.45 37.57
CA THR A 15 16.10 26.88 36.51
C THR A 15 17.55 27.09 37.03
N PRO A 16 18.64 26.40 36.58
CA PRO A 16 18.79 25.80 35.25
C PRO A 16 19.63 24.49 35.15
N GLN A 17 19.89 24.09 33.89
CA GLN A 17 21.05 23.32 33.38
C GLN A 17 21.42 21.95 33.99
N SER A 18 21.54 20.94 33.12
CA SER A 18 22.86 20.56 32.58
C SER A 18 22.75 19.48 31.50
N GLU A 19 23.43 19.71 30.37
CA GLU A 19 23.91 18.64 29.50
C GLU A 19 25.32 18.23 30.00
N PRO A 20 25.80 17.03 29.61
CA PRO A 20 26.91 17.09 28.66
C PRO A 20 26.76 16.13 27.49
N GLU A 21 27.29 16.55 26.35
CA GLU A 21 27.62 15.68 25.22
C GLU A 21 28.72 14.68 25.63
N THR A 22 28.72 13.48 25.03
CA THR A 22 29.87 12.58 25.05
C THR A 22 30.16 12.11 23.63
N GLU A 23 30.98 12.89 22.94
CA GLU A 23 31.67 12.50 21.72
C GLU A 23 32.53 11.25 21.99
N VAL A 24 32.40 10.21 21.18
CA VAL A 24 33.33 9.07 21.16
C VAL A 24 34.00 9.08 19.79
N VAL A 25 35.27 9.46 19.79
CA VAL A 25 36.09 9.64 18.59
C VAL A 25 36.43 8.29 17.96
N ILE A 26 36.58 8.30 16.64
CA ILE A 26 37.00 7.15 15.82
C ILE A 26 38.48 6.85 16.06
N GLU A 27 38.82 5.59 16.30
CA GLU A 27 40.11 5.02 15.89
C GLU A 27 39.88 3.94 14.83
N ASP A 28 40.83 3.80 13.93
CA ASP A 28 40.65 3.29 12.57
C ASP A 28 41.66 2.17 12.24
N GLU A 29 41.57 1.62 11.02
CA GLU A 29 42.60 0.81 10.32
C GLU A 29 42.88 -0.63 10.85
N PRO A 30 43.43 -1.55 10.02
CA PRO A 30 42.95 -1.89 8.68
C PRO A 30 43.08 -3.41 8.31
N VAL A 31 42.91 -3.70 7.01
CA VAL A 31 43.35 -4.85 6.19
C VAL A 31 42.85 -6.30 6.45
N ALA A 32 42.27 -6.88 5.40
CA ALA A 32 42.77 -8.12 4.79
C ALA A 32 42.36 -8.23 3.29
N GLU A 33 43.25 -8.78 2.47
CA GLU A 33 43.12 -8.94 1.01
C GLU A 33 43.17 -10.44 0.60
N LEU A 34 42.75 -10.85 -0.61
CA LEU A 34 42.23 -10.07 -1.74
C LEU A 34 40.76 -10.46 -2.04
N ASP A 35 40.26 -11.02 -3.16
CA ASP A 35 40.81 -11.44 -4.46
C ASP A 35 39.81 -11.12 -5.59
N GLN A 36 40.32 -10.97 -6.81
CA GLN A 36 39.55 -10.93 -8.05
C GLN A 36 40.33 -11.70 -9.13
N THR A 37 39.69 -12.71 -9.73
CA THR A 37 40.25 -13.42 -10.89
C THR A 37 39.31 -13.35 -12.10
N ASP A 38 39.91 -13.09 -13.27
CA ASP A 38 39.24 -12.77 -14.52
C ASP A 38 38.34 -13.91 -15.05
N ASN A 39 37.09 -13.56 -15.36
CA ASN A 39 36.60 -13.46 -16.73
C ASN A 39 37.06 -14.55 -17.73
N THR A 40 36.11 -15.24 -18.36
CA THR A 40 36.36 -15.88 -19.66
C THR A 40 35.09 -15.89 -20.50
N MET A 41 35.03 -15.04 -21.54
CA MET A 41 34.13 -15.28 -22.67
C MET A 41 34.67 -16.45 -23.50
N ALA A 42 33.80 -17.41 -23.84
CA ALA A 42 34.04 -18.37 -24.90
C ALA A 42 32.80 -18.41 -25.80
N THR A 43 32.93 -17.90 -27.01
CA THR A 43 31.94 -18.02 -28.09
C THR A 43 32.33 -19.19 -28.98
N GLU A 44 31.50 -20.23 -29.07
CA GLU A 44 31.52 -21.21 -30.16
C GLU A 44 30.09 -21.51 -30.62
N GLU A 45 29.95 -22.21 -31.76
CA GLU A 45 28.94 -21.87 -32.75
C GLU A 45 27.69 -22.76 -32.81
N ASN A 46 26.66 -22.13 -33.35
CA ASN A 46 25.46 -22.69 -33.97
C ASN A 46 25.69 -23.93 -34.86
N GLU A 47 24.92 -24.99 -34.63
CA GLU A 47 24.38 -25.83 -35.71
C GLU A 47 22.87 -26.03 -35.51
N ALA A 48 22.10 -25.97 -36.60
CA ALA A 48 20.64 -26.06 -36.60
C ALA A 48 20.16 -27.23 -37.47
N THR A 49 19.22 -28.03 -36.96
CA THR A 49 18.54 -29.08 -37.75
C THR A 49 17.06 -29.24 -37.35
N GLY A 50 16.23 -29.66 -38.31
CA GLY A 50 14.98 -30.38 -38.03
C GLY A 50 13.74 -29.56 -37.67
N ALA A 51 13.11 -28.92 -38.66
CA ALA A 51 11.70 -28.52 -38.55
C ALA A 51 10.78 -29.62 -39.10
N SER A 52 9.70 -29.95 -38.38
CA SER A 52 8.48 -30.53 -38.96
C SER A 52 7.30 -30.39 -37.99
N ASP A 53 6.14 -30.08 -38.57
CA ASP A 53 4.80 -29.99 -37.98
C ASP A 53 4.43 -30.95 -36.85
N ASN A 54 3.69 -30.43 -35.85
CA ASN A 54 2.23 -30.52 -35.97
C ASN A 54 1.49 -29.39 -35.21
N THR A 55 0.61 -28.67 -35.91
CA THR A 55 -0.29 -27.69 -35.29
C THR A 55 -1.56 -28.38 -34.78
N ALA A 56 -1.66 -28.51 -33.46
CA ALA A 56 -2.94 -28.72 -32.78
C ALA A 56 -3.28 -27.43 -32.02
N ALA A 57 -4.29 -26.69 -32.45
CA ALA A 57 -4.70 -25.46 -31.80
C ALA A 57 -5.33 -25.76 -30.44
N GLN A 58 -4.57 -25.61 -29.35
CA GLN A 58 -5.18 -25.31 -28.05
C GLN A 58 -5.77 -23.90 -28.14
N ALA A 59 -7.07 -23.79 -27.90
CA ALA A 59 -7.65 -22.52 -27.54
C ALA A 59 -7.16 -22.17 -26.12
N ASP A 60 -6.54 -21.00 -25.95
CA ASP A 60 -6.25 -20.43 -24.64
C ASP A 60 -7.57 -19.99 -23.97
N GLU A 61 -8.33 -20.97 -23.48
CA GLU A 61 -9.28 -20.71 -22.40
C GLU A 61 -8.47 -20.29 -21.17
N PRO A 62 -8.65 -19.07 -20.63
CA PRO A 62 -7.90 -18.64 -19.46
C PRO A 62 -8.29 -19.53 -18.28
N LYS A 63 -7.36 -20.41 -17.89
CA LYS A 63 -7.55 -21.36 -16.80
C LYS A 63 -7.91 -20.60 -15.53
N SER A 64 -9.17 -20.71 -15.12
CA SER A 64 -9.66 -20.19 -13.84
C SER A 64 -9.02 -20.99 -12.70
N GLU A 65 -7.85 -20.52 -12.27
CA GLU A 65 -7.28 -20.85 -10.98
C GLU A 65 -8.27 -20.37 -9.88
N GLY A 66 -8.39 -21.12 -8.79
CA GLY A 66 -9.34 -20.77 -7.73
C GLY A 66 -9.01 -19.43 -7.02
N PRO A 67 -9.88 -18.95 -6.12
CA PRO A 67 -9.72 -17.70 -5.38
C PRO A 67 -8.29 -17.42 -4.89
N GLN A 68 -7.68 -16.36 -5.42
CA GLN A 68 -6.31 -15.97 -5.12
C GLN A 68 -6.24 -15.07 -3.88
N THR A 69 -5.04 -14.97 -3.29
CA THR A 69 -4.75 -13.98 -2.23
C THR A 69 -3.66 -13.03 -2.69
N HIS A 70 -4.04 -11.77 -2.84
CA HIS A 70 -3.16 -10.67 -3.21
C HIS A 70 -2.64 -9.99 -1.94
N VAL A 71 -1.33 -9.81 -1.82
CA VAL A 71 -0.70 -9.22 -0.62
C VAL A 71 -0.50 -7.72 -0.82
N VAL A 72 -0.86 -6.95 0.21
CA VAL A 72 -0.56 -5.52 0.33
C VAL A 72 0.19 -5.30 1.63
N THR A 73 1.40 -4.75 1.56
CA THR A 73 2.22 -4.47 2.73
C THR A 73 2.15 -2.99 3.10
N ALA A 74 2.01 -2.67 4.38
CA ALA A 74 2.23 -1.32 4.88
C ALA A 74 3.74 -1.03 4.99
N GLN A 75 4.21 0.02 4.32
CA GLN A 75 5.63 0.36 4.23
C GLN A 75 5.83 1.80 4.72
N GLY A 76 5.78 1.97 6.04
CA GLY A 76 5.54 3.28 6.66
C GLY A 76 4.15 3.81 6.27
N MET A 77 4.04 5.11 5.98
CA MET A 77 2.76 5.75 5.65
C MET A 77 2.22 5.49 4.22
N ILE A 78 2.56 4.34 3.61
CA ILE A 78 2.00 3.91 2.32
C ILE A 78 1.61 2.43 2.34
N PHE A 79 0.66 2.06 1.49
CA PHE A 79 0.41 0.68 1.10
C PHE A 79 1.11 0.35 -0.22
N ASN A 80 1.72 -0.82 -0.30
CA ASN A 80 2.43 -1.32 -1.48
C ASN A 80 1.95 -2.74 -1.81
N PRO A 81 1.39 -3.00 -3.01
CA PRO A 81 1.08 -2.02 -4.06
C PRO A 81 -0.04 -1.05 -3.65
N LEU A 82 -0.02 0.16 -4.23
CA LEU A 82 -1.04 1.19 -4.02
C LEU A 82 -2.40 0.81 -4.66
N VAL A 83 -2.35 0.00 -5.70
CA VAL A 83 -3.49 -0.44 -6.52
C VAL A 83 -3.39 -1.95 -6.70
N VAL A 84 -4.48 -2.66 -6.47
CA VAL A 84 -4.60 -4.10 -6.76
C VAL A 84 -5.74 -4.29 -7.77
N LYS A 85 -5.53 -5.10 -8.80
CA LYS A 85 -6.60 -5.53 -9.73
C LYS A 85 -6.79 -7.03 -9.53
N ILE A 86 -8.00 -7.47 -9.17
CA ILE A 86 -8.29 -8.83 -8.67
C ILE A 86 -9.59 -9.36 -9.29
N ASN A 87 -9.77 -10.68 -9.30
CA ASN A 87 -11.00 -11.30 -9.78
C ASN A 87 -12.10 -11.31 -8.70
N PRO A 88 -13.39 -11.32 -9.08
CA PRO A 88 -14.48 -11.57 -8.13
C PRO A 88 -14.30 -12.94 -7.43
N GLY A 89 -14.22 -12.91 -6.10
CA GLY A 89 -13.90 -14.07 -5.25
C GLY A 89 -12.47 -14.07 -4.70
N ASP A 90 -11.56 -13.27 -5.24
CA ASP A 90 -10.21 -13.12 -4.69
C ASP A 90 -10.23 -12.41 -3.33
N SER A 91 -9.13 -12.52 -2.59
CA SER A 91 -8.92 -11.86 -1.31
C SER A 91 -7.71 -10.94 -1.31
N VAL A 92 -7.80 -9.81 -0.61
CA VAL A 92 -6.65 -8.95 -0.30
C VAL A 92 -6.23 -9.20 1.13
N SER A 93 -4.92 -9.39 1.36
CA SER A 93 -4.34 -9.55 2.70
C SER A 93 -3.35 -8.42 3.00
N TRP A 94 -3.69 -7.61 3.99
CA TRP A 94 -2.86 -6.51 4.49
C TRP A 94 -1.85 -7.01 5.51
N ARG A 95 -0.58 -6.64 5.33
CA ARG A 95 0.58 -7.11 6.10
C ARG A 95 1.42 -5.97 6.66
N ASP A 96 2.19 -6.31 7.69
CA ASP A 96 3.09 -5.45 8.46
C ASP A 96 2.36 -4.22 9.07
N MET A 97 1.11 -4.46 9.49
CA MET A 97 0.11 -3.45 9.83
C MET A 97 0.35 -2.67 11.14
N SER A 98 1.54 -2.72 11.73
CA SER A 98 1.83 -2.05 13.00
C SER A 98 1.54 -0.53 12.92
N THR A 99 0.72 0.01 13.83
CA THR A 99 0.21 1.39 13.81
C THR A 99 -0.73 1.74 12.63
N HIS A 100 -1.25 0.73 11.93
CA HIS A 100 -2.06 0.88 10.73
C HIS A 100 -3.35 0.04 10.78
N ASN A 101 -4.32 0.42 9.96
CA ASN A 101 -5.54 -0.32 9.68
C ASN A 101 -5.98 -0.14 8.22
N SER A 102 -6.97 -0.89 7.78
CA SER A 102 -7.62 -0.74 6.46
C SER A 102 -9.11 -0.46 6.66
N GLU A 103 -9.59 0.69 6.21
CA GLU A 103 -10.99 1.12 6.30
C GLU A 103 -11.51 1.54 4.91
N SER A 104 -12.66 1.02 4.49
CA SER A 104 -13.37 1.46 3.27
C SER A 104 -13.77 2.94 3.38
N ILE A 105 -13.59 3.73 2.32
CA ILE A 105 -14.08 5.12 2.33
C ILE A 105 -15.54 5.17 1.87
N ASP A 106 -16.40 5.75 2.71
CA ASP A 106 -17.81 6.00 2.43
C ASP A 106 -18.01 6.73 1.09
N GLY A 107 -18.89 6.20 0.23
CA GLY A 107 -19.15 6.73 -1.10
C GLY A 107 -18.10 6.41 -2.16
N LEU A 108 -16.99 5.72 -1.81
CA LEU A 108 -15.93 5.31 -2.74
C LEU A 108 -15.76 3.78 -2.86
N ILE A 109 -16.81 3.03 -2.56
CA ILE A 109 -16.95 1.59 -2.83
C ILE A 109 -18.24 1.37 -3.66
N PRO A 110 -18.45 0.21 -4.30
CA PRO A 110 -19.67 -0.06 -5.06
C PRO A 110 -20.93 0.00 -4.19
N GLU A 111 -22.06 0.42 -4.76
CA GLU A 111 -23.33 0.47 -4.00
C GLU A 111 -23.76 -0.93 -3.53
N GLY A 112 -24.22 -1.02 -2.29
CA GLY A 112 -24.58 -2.30 -1.65
C GLY A 112 -23.40 -3.12 -1.13
N ALA A 113 -22.15 -2.80 -1.49
CA ALA A 113 -20.99 -3.53 -1.00
C ALA A 113 -20.78 -3.36 0.51
N GLU A 114 -20.41 -4.44 1.20
CA GLU A 114 -20.13 -4.39 2.63
C GLU A 114 -18.88 -3.52 2.91
N LYS A 115 -19.04 -2.53 3.78
CA LYS A 115 -17.97 -1.69 4.32
C LYS A 115 -17.09 -2.48 5.29
N TRP A 116 -15.84 -2.08 5.48
CA TRP A 116 -14.98 -2.66 6.50
C TRP A 116 -14.14 -1.62 7.23
N ASN A 117 -13.73 -1.98 8.44
CA ASN A 117 -12.65 -1.34 9.19
C ASN A 117 -11.89 -2.47 9.91
N SER A 118 -10.61 -2.67 9.59
CA SER A 118 -9.81 -3.68 10.28
C SER A 118 -9.48 -3.24 11.72
N PRO A 119 -9.13 -4.16 12.62
CA PRO A 119 -8.45 -3.79 13.85
C PRO A 119 -7.16 -3.01 13.55
N MET A 120 -6.71 -2.24 14.55
CA MET A 120 -5.49 -1.43 14.50
C MET A 120 -4.28 -2.27 14.90
N SER A 121 -3.16 -2.13 14.18
CA SER A 121 -1.93 -2.91 14.42
C SER A 121 -2.02 -4.42 14.13
N GLU A 122 -3.09 -4.89 13.47
CA GLU A 122 -3.29 -6.30 13.13
C GLU A 122 -3.28 -6.55 11.62
N ASN A 123 -2.67 -7.66 11.20
CA ASN A 123 -2.73 -8.12 9.82
C ASN A 123 -4.15 -8.58 9.48
N TYR A 124 -4.69 -8.13 8.35
CA TYR A 124 -6.09 -8.32 7.97
C TYR A 124 -6.21 -9.06 6.63
N GLN A 125 -7.33 -9.75 6.40
CA GLN A 125 -7.67 -10.34 5.11
C GLN A 125 -9.16 -10.18 4.84
N ARG A 126 -9.52 -9.85 3.59
CA ARG A 126 -10.90 -9.68 3.15
C ARG A 126 -11.07 -10.22 1.74
N THR A 127 -12.11 -11.04 1.56
CA THR A 127 -12.56 -11.52 0.25
C THR A 127 -13.48 -10.50 -0.40
N PHE A 128 -13.36 -10.31 -1.72
CA PHE A 128 -14.13 -9.34 -2.48
C PHE A 128 -14.91 -10.05 -3.60
N THR A 129 -16.24 -10.03 -3.53
CA THR A 129 -17.11 -10.81 -4.43
C THR A 129 -17.97 -9.96 -5.37
N GLN A 130 -18.14 -8.67 -5.07
CA GLN A 130 -18.86 -7.72 -5.91
C GLN A 130 -17.86 -6.92 -6.75
N GLU A 131 -18.20 -6.68 -8.02
CA GLU A 131 -17.35 -5.94 -8.94
C GLU A 131 -17.30 -4.43 -8.63
N GLY A 132 -16.22 -3.80 -9.08
CA GLY A 132 -16.04 -2.34 -9.05
C GLY A 132 -14.78 -1.87 -8.34
N ILE A 133 -14.70 -0.55 -8.21
CA ILE A 133 -13.62 0.20 -7.59
C ILE A 133 -13.93 0.38 -6.10
N TYR A 134 -12.98 -0.03 -5.25
CA TYR A 134 -12.98 0.15 -3.82
C TYR A 134 -11.78 1.02 -3.39
N VAL A 135 -12.05 2.26 -2.96
CA VAL A 135 -11.02 3.12 -2.36
C VAL A 135 -11.04 2.97 -0.84
N TYR A 136 -9.88 2.71 -0.25
CA TYR A 136 -9.70 2.50 1.18
C TYR A 136 -8.58 3.36 1.75
N LYS A 137 -8.58 3.55 3.07
CA LYS A 137 -7.62 4.40 3.82
C LYS A 137 -7.03 3.65 5.01
N CYS A 138 -5.89 4.14 5.49
CA CYS A 138 -5.49 3.95 6.89
C CYS A 138 -6.02 5.15 7.68
N THR A 139 -6.88 4.93 8.67
CA THR A 139 -7.65 5.98 9.36
C THR A 139 -6.77 7.07 9.99
N PRO A 140 -5.70 6.78 10.76
CA PRO A 140 -4.83 7.82 11.32
C PRO A 140 -3.98 8.55 10.27
N HIS A 141 -3.74 7.95 9.10
CA HIS A 141 -2.75 8.43 8.12
C HIS A 141 -3.38 8.89 6.78
N ILE A 142 -4.71 8.98 6.69
CA ILE A 142 -5.39 9.51 5.49
C ILE A 142 -5.06 10.99 5.21
N GLY A 143 -4.64 11.75 6.24
CA GLY A 143 -4.15 13.13 6.09
C GLY A 143 -2.89 13.23 5.22
N THR A 144 -1.98 12.25 5.30
CA THR A 144 -0.80 12.13 4.42
C THR A 144 -1.08 11.33 3.15
N GLY A 145 -2.29 10.78 3.01
CA GLY A 145 -2.74 10.02 1.84
C GLY A 145 -2.49 8.51 1.92
N MET A 146 -2.27 7.96 3.12
CA MET A 146 -2.16 6.51 3.31
C MET A 146 -3.50 5.82 3.06
N GLY A 147 -3.51 4.94 2.08
CA GLY A 147 -4.68 4.24 1.56
C GLY A 147 -4.34 3.60 0.22
N GLY A 148 -5.33 3.06 -0.46
CA GLY A 148 -5.14 2.39 -1.74
C GLY A 148 -6.44 2.19 -2.51
N VAL A 149 -6.32 1.47 -3.62
CA VAL A 149 -7.43 1.13 -4.51
C VAL A 149 -7.42 -0.38 -4.74
N ILE A 150 -8.59 -1.01 -4.70
CA ILE A 150 -8.80 -2.36 -5.22
C ILE A 150 -9.81 -2.23 -6.36
N ILE A 151 -9.53 -2.82 -7.51
CA ILE A 151 -10.48 -2.97 -8.61
C ILE A 151 -10.79 -4.47 -8.71
N VAL A 152 -12.07 -4.82 -8.59
CA VAL A 152 -12.56 -6.19 -8.56
C VAL A 152 -13.34 -6.43 -9.85
N GLY A 153 -12.84 -7.28 -10.75
CA GLY A 153 -13.42 -7.43 -12.08
C GLY A 153 -13.56 -6.09 -12.81
N GLU A 154 -14.73 -5.83 -13.39
CA GLU A 154 -15.04 -4.58 -14.10
C GLU A 154 -15.21 -3.37 -13.15
N PRO A 155 -14.75 -2.16 -13.53
CA PRO A 155 -14.87 -0.93 -12.71
C PRO A 155 -16.28 -0.31 -12.77
N VAL A 156 -17.32 -1.09 -12.47
CA VAL A 156 -18.75 -0.77 -12.69
C VAL A 156 -19.26 0.53 -12.04
N ASN A 157 -18.56 1.06 -11.04
CA ASN A 157 -18.88 2.32 -10.35
C ASN A 157 -17.95 3.51 -10.73
N LEU A 158 -17.23 3.45 -11.86
CA LEU A 158 -16.30 4.50 -12.28
C LEU A 158 -16.92 5.91 -12.29
N GLU A 159 -18.16 6.08 -12.75
CA GLU A 159 -18.84 7.39 -12.79
C GLU A 159 -19.23 7.91 -11.39
N GLN A 160 -19.49 7.02 -10.42
CA GLN A 160 -19.63 7.38 -9.01
C GLN A 160 -18.30 7.91 -8.45
N ILE A 161 -17.19 7.24 -8.76
CA ILE A 161 -15.84 7.63 -8.33
C ILE A 161 -15.40 8.97 -8.96
N LYS A 162 -15.72 9.21 -10.25
CA LYS A 162 -15.51 10.50 -10.93
C LYS A 162 -16.35 11.63 -10.33
N SER A 163 -17.57 11.33 -9.90
CA SER A 163 -18.50 12.30 -9.30
C SER A 163 -18.17 12.63 -7.83
N ALA A 164 -17.23 11.93 -7.20
CA ALA A 164 -16.94 12.06 -5.79
C ALA A 164 -16.15 13.35 -5.47
N ASN A 165 -16.81 14.30 -4.80
CA ASN A 165 -16.20 15.55 -4.34
C ASN A 165 -15.29 15.32 -3.11
N VAL A 166 -14.13 14.71 -3.31
CA VAL A 166 -13.14 14.42 -2.26
C VAL A 166 -11.78 15.07 -2.52
N THR A 167 -11.16 15.57 -1.46
CA THR A 167 -9.91 16.34 -1.49
C THR A 167 -8.79 15.65 -0.70
N GLY A 168 -7.62 16.29 -0.61
CA GLY A 168 -6.47 15.78 0.17
C GLY A 168 -6.03 14.36 -0.25
N GLY A 169 -5.73 13.53 0.75
CA GLY A 169 -5.30 12.14 0.57
C GLY A 169 -6.31 11.28 -0.19
N ALA A 170 -7.59 11.31 0.20
CA ALA A 170 -8.65 10.57 -0.49
C ALA A 170 -8.78 11.00 -1.97
N GLY A 171 -8.69 12.31 -2.25
CA GLY A 171 -8.68 12.84 -3.62
C GLY A 171 -7.47 12.37 -4.45
N ARG A 172 -6.31 12.12 -3.85
CA ARG A 172 -5.16 11.49 -4.55
C ARG A 172 -5.49 10.05 -4.95
N LEU A 173 -6.12 9.29 -4.06
CA LEU A 173 -6.50 7.90 -4.31
C LEU A 173 -7.59 7.79 -5.39
N VAL A 174 -8.61 8.64 -5.34
CA VAL A 174 -9.66 8.73 -6.39
C VAL A 174 -9.06 9.04 -7.77
N ARG A 175 -8.14 10.02 -7.87
CA ARG A 175 -7.46 10.29 -9.16
C ARG A 175 -6.66 9.10 -9.67
N ARG A 176 -6.03 8.30 -8.80
CA ARG A 176 -5.36 7.06 -9.22
C ARG A 176 -6.36 5.98 -9.63
N ALA A 177 -7.47 5.83 -8.91
CA ALA A 177 -8.52 4.87 -9.23
C ALA A 177 -9.13 5.11 -10.62
N ILE A 178 -9.46 6.37 -10.94
CA ILE A 178 -9.96 6.77 -12.26
C ILE A 178 -8.92 6.44 -13.34
N SER A 179 -7.67 6.88 -13.15
CA SER A 179 -6.57 6.65 -14.10
C SER A 179 -6.21 5.17 -14.32
N GLU A 180 -6.59 4.28 -13.41
CA GLU A 180 -6.34 2.83 -13.49
C GLU A 180 -7.51 2.05 -14.09
N ALA A 181 -8.73 2.56 -13.94
CA ALA A 181 -9.95 2.03 -14.53
C ALA A 181 -10.15 2.49 -15.98
N GLU A 182 -9.68 3.70 -16.32
CA GLU A 182 -9.64 4.20 -17.71
C GLU A 182 -8.45 3.65 -18.52
N SER A 183 -7.63 2.78 -17.92
CA SER A 183 -6.49 2.10 -18.54
C SER A 183 -6.57 0.56 -18.41
N MET A 184 -7.79 0.02 -18.34
CA MET A 184 -8.11 -1.40 -18.45
C MET A 184 -8.68 -1.69 -19.84
#